data_AF-A0A960G0A3-F1
#
_entry.id   AF-A0A960G0A3-F1
#
_cell.length_a   1.000
_cell.length_b   1.000
_cell.length_c   1.000
_cell.angle_alpha   90.00
_cell.angle_beta   90.00
_cell.angle_gamma   90.00
#
_symmetry.space_group_name_H-M   'P 1'
#
loop_
_entity.id
_entity.type
_entity.pdbx_description
1 polymer ?
#
loop_
_entity_poly.entity_id
_entity_poly.type
_entity_poly.pdbx_seq_one_letter_code
_entity_poly.pdbx_strand_id
1 'polypeptide(L)'
;MAEKTVAILGVGTVGAQVAGFARDAGWTVIGVEKDEATAKAAADRAGVDVGDSLKGIESAAIVIECLPESRAVKHAVFAEAGGLVAPDAVLVTTATALSVTDLALSSGRPNRVLGLSLPHDPNRTHAELVRPEFTDADAVQTLQAFLADIGREATVVRSKPGYIADGLLFGYLNHAVTMYEAGYASRDDIDAAMRFGCGYPIGPLALLDKIGIDTAYDVLDTLYATTGRRLHAPAPILKQMIAAGRTGEKTGQGFYDHSGQAAGASATDQDSAVRPVAAVGVVGTGTMASGIVEVFAKSGYDVVFVARSDEKVAGVRAAVTKSLDKAVAKAKMTEDVRNEVLGRITGATQREALADVDLVVEAIVEDLEVKLDLFRDLDRICKPGAILATTTSSLPVVEMAAVTSRPQDVVGMHFFNPAPIMKLVEVVSPLTTGKDVTDTVVDLCAKVGKHPVKCGDRAGFIVNALLFPYLNDAVLLLESHYATADEIDTVMTKGAGLPLGPFALLDVVGNDVSLAIEQTLHSEFRLPELAPARLLEQMVEAGYLGRKTGRGFRAYR
;
A
#
# COMPACT_ATOMS: atom_id res chain seq x y z
N MET A 1 -15.55 -43.67 5.87
CA MET A 1 -14.96 -42.33 5.91
C MET A 1 -14.03 -42.25 4.72
N ALA A 2 -14.19 -41.27 3.83
CA ALA A 2 -13.22 -41.07 2.76
C ALA A 2 -11.84 -40.92 3.40
N GLU A 3 -10.85 -41.60 2.83
CA GLU A 3 -9.47 -41.55 3.31
C GLU A 3 -9.02 -40.08 3.29
N LYS A 4 -8.34 -39.59 4.34
CA LYS A 4 -7.79 -38.23 4.39
C LYS A 4 -6.61 -38.11 3.42
N THR A 5 -6.92 -38.10 2.13
CA THR A 5 -5.95 -38.09 1.04
C THR A 5 -6.13 -36.81 0.24
N VAL A 6 -5.03 -36.08 0.06
CA VAL A 6 -4.96 -34.88 -0.78
C VAL A 6 -3.91 -35.06 -1.87
N ALA A 7 -4.26 -34.73 -3.11
CA ALA A 7 -3.31 -34.67 -4.21
C ALA A 7 -2.90 -33.22 -4.46
N ILE A 8 -1.61 -32.96 -4.64
CA ILE A 8 -1.05 -31.64 -4.94
C ILE A 8 -0.42 -31.68 -6.33
N LEU A 9 -1.01 -30.95 -7.28
CA LEU A 9 -0.56 -30.88 -8.67
C LEU A 9 0.33 -29.67 -8.86
N GLY A 10 1.62 -29.88 -9.11
CA GLY A 10 2.65 -28.84 -9.07
C GLY A 10 3.19 -28.65 -7.66
N VAL A 11 4.41 -29.11 -7.40
CA VAL A 11 5.04 -28.99 -6.07
C VAL A 11 6.12 -27.91 -6.04
N GLY A 12 5.89 -26.80 -6.75
CA GLY A 12 6.65 -25.57 -6.58
C GLY A 12 6.51 -24.97 -5.17
N THR A 13 6.85 -23.70 -4.98
CA THR A 13 6.87 -23.07 -3.64
C THR A 13 5.54 -23.21 -2.88
N VAL A 14 4.41 -22.88 -3.52
CA VAL A 14 3.08 -22.97 -2.91
C VAL A 14 2.67 -24.43 -2.70
N GLY A 15 2.83 -25.28 -3.71
CA GLY A 15 2.47 -26.69 -3.63
C GLY A 15 3.22 -27.44 -2.54
N ALA A 16 4.54 -27.26 -2.44
CA ALA A 16 5.36 -27.87 -1.39
C ALA A 16 4.96 -27.40 0.02
N GLN A 17 4.57 -26.13 0.16
CA GLN A 17 4.08 -25.59 1.43
C GLN A 17 2.75 -26.22 1.84
N VAL A 18 1.78 -26.30 0.92
CA VAL A 18 0.48 -26.94 1.18
C VAL A 18 0.65 -28.43 1.49
N ALA A 19 1.51 -29.12 0.73
CA ALA A 19 1.85 -30.52 0.97
C ALA A 19 2.43 -30.74 2.39
N GLY A 20 3.36 -29.88 2.81
CA GLY A 20 3.93 -29.93 4.16
C GLY A 20 2.87 -29.77 5.26
N PHE A 21 1.99 -28.78 5.13
CA PHE A 21 0.91 -28.58 6.12
C PHE A 21 -0.08 -29.73 6.16
N ALA A 22 -0.45 -30.28 5.01
CA ALA A 22 -1.35 -31.43 4.94
C ALA A 22 -0.74 -32.66 5.62
N ARG A 23 0.53 -32.96 5.32
CA ARG A 23 1.28 -34.05 5.97
C ARG A 23 1.33 -33.87 7.49
N ASP A 24 1.66 -32.67 7.96
CA ASP A 24 1.77 -32.37 9.40
C ASP A 24 0.41 -32.48 10.12
N ALA A 25 -0.69 -32.24 9.40
CA ALA A 25 -2.06 -32.46 9.86
C ALA A 25 -2.53 -33.94 9.75
N GLY A 26 -1.66 -34.85 9.32
CA GLY A 26 -1.95 -36.29 9.22
C GLY A 26 -2.71 -36.71 7.97
N TRP A 27 -2.66 -35.91 6.90
CA TRP A 27 -3.20 -36.30 5.58
C TRP A 27 -2.17 -37.12 4.81
N THR A 28 -2.65 -38.10 4.07
CA THR A 28 -1.88 -38.77 3.02
C THR A 28 -1.74 -37.79 1.84
N VAL A 29 -0.50 -37.46 1.46
CA VAL A 29 -0.22 -36.50 0.40
C VAL A 29 0.30 -37.21 -0.85
N ILE A 30 -0.32 -36.93 -1.99
CA ILE A 30 0.12 -37.41 -3.31
C ILE A 30 0.67 -36.20 -4.08
N GLY A 31 1.99 -36.07 -4.17
CA GLY A 31 2.62 -35.00 -4.95
C GLY A 31 2.74 -35.38 -6.43
N VAL A 32 2.43 -34.44 -7.33
CA VAL A 32 2.65 -34.62 -8.77
C VAL A 32 3.44 -33.44 -9.33
N GLU A 33 4.58 -33.69 -9.95
CA GLU A 33 5.40 -32.69 -10.63
C GLU A 33 6.10 -33.28 -11.85
N LYS A 34 5.96 -32.62 -12.99
CA LYS A 34 6.52 -33.09 -14.27
C LYS A 34 7.98 -32.72 -14.42
N ASP A 35 8.42 -31.63 -13.78
CA ASP A 35 9.83 -31.23 -13.78
C ASP A 35 10.62 -32.01 -12.72
N GLU A 36 11.51 -32.90 -13.15
CA GLU A 36 12.25 -33.82 -12.26
C GLU A 36 13.09 -33.07 -11.21
N ALA A 37 13.69 -31.93 -11.58
CA ALA A 37 14.50 -31.12 -10.68
C ALA A 37 13.64 -30.48 -9.57
N THR A 38 12.49 -29.91 -9.94
CA THR A 38 11.51 -29.34 -9.02
C THR A 38 10.90 -30.42 -8.14
N ALA A 39 10.55 -31.58 -8.71
CA ALA A 39 9.98 -32.71 -7.99
C ALA A 39 10.91 -33.17 -6.86
N LYS A 40 12.20 -33.34 -7.16
CA LYS A 40 13.20 -33.75 -6.16
C LYS A 40 13.39 -32.70 -5.06
N ALA A 41 13.58 -31.44 -5.44
CA ALA A 41 13.78 -30.36 -4.47
C ALA A 41 12.55 -30.16 -3.56
N ALA A 42 11.36 -30.37 -4.11
CA ALA A 42 10.10 -30.27 -3.39
C ALA A 42 9.84 -31.47 -2.47
N ALA A 43 10.14 -32.69 -2.93
CA ALA A 43 10.08 -33.90 -2.11
C ALA A 43 10.96 -33.77 -0.87
N ASP A 44 12.19 -33.27 -1.05
CA ASP A 44 13.14 -33.03 0.06
C ASP A 44 12.61 -31.96 1.05
N ARG A 45 11.96 -30.90 0.54
CA ARG A 45 11.43 -29.80 1.36
C ARG A 45 10.15 -30.17 2.11
N ALA A 46 9.21 -30.80 1.42
CA ALA A 46 7.88 -31.12 1.93
C ALA A 46 7.81 -32.51 2.58
N GLY A 47 8.84 -33.35 2.42
CA GLY A 47 8.91 -34.73 2.93
C GLY A 47 7.72 -35.58 2.49
N VAL A 48 7.39 -35.52 1.21
CA VAL A 48 6.31 -36.28 0.57
C VAL A 48 6.82 -36.95 -0.71
N ASP A 49 6.25 -38.09 -1.08
CA ASP A 49 6.57 -38.74 -2.34
C ASP A 49 5.93 -37.97 -3.50
N VAL A 50 6.74 -37.69 -4.53
CA VAL A 50 6.33 -36.91 -5.71
C VAL A 50 6.50 -37.77 -6.96
N GLY A 51 5.38 -38.03 -7.65
CA GLY A 51 5.35 -38.71 -8.94
C GLY A 51 5.33 -37.72 -10.12
N ASP A 52 5.47 -38.25 -11.33
CA ASP A 52 5.51 -37.48 -12.59
C ASP A 52 4.18 -37.49 -13.38
N SER A 53 3.18 -38.21 -12.86
CA SER A 53 1.89 -38.42 -13.53
C SER A 53 0.73 -38.34 -12.56
N LEU A 54 -0.47 -38.07 -13.08
CA LEU A 54 -1.72 -38.02 -12.29
C LEU A 54 -2.20 -39.40 -11.81
N LYS A 55 -1.41 -40.47 -11.98
CA LYS A 55 -1.78 -41.81 -11.49
C LYS A 55 -1.78 -41.81 -9.96
N GLY A 56 -2.82 -42.37 -9.36
CA GLY A 56 -2.96 -42.48 -7.91
C GLY A 56 -3.84 -41.40 -7.28
N ILE A 57 -4.23 -40.35 -8.02
CA ILE A 57 -5.12 -39.30 -7.48
C ILE A 57 -6.57 -39.76 -7.32
N GLU A 58 -6.93 -40.95 -7.82
CA GLU A 58 -8.31 -41.47 -7.82
C GLU A 58 -8.89 -41.60 -6.39
N SER A 59 -8.03 -41.83 -5.40
CA SER A 59 -8.40 -41.94 -3.98
C SER A 59 -8.38 -40.60 -3.23
N ALA A 60 -7.94 -39.51 -3.88
CA ALA A 60 -7.86 -38.21 -3.22
C ALA A 60 -9.25 -37.59 -3.03
N ALA A 61 -9.56 -37.21 -1.79
CA ALA A 61 -10.77 -36.47 -1.47
C ALA A 61 -10.69 -35.01 -1.96
N ILE A 62 -9.47 -34.47 -2.02
CA ILE A 62 -9.18 -33.11 -2.49
C ILE A 62 -7.99 -33.16 -3.45
N VAL A 63 -8.09 -32.46 -4.57
CA VAL A 63 -6.96 -32.23 -5.48
C VAL A 63 -6.71 -30.74 -5.58
N ILE A 64 -5.52 -30.29 -5.18
CA ILE A 64 -5.13 -28.87 -5.19
C ILE A 64 -4.10 -28.65 -6.30
N GLU A 65 -4.46 -27.79 -7.23
CA GLU A 65 -3.64 -27.40 -8.37
C GLU A 65 -2.84 -26.13 -8.05
N CYS A 66 -1.53 -26.23 -8.21
CA CYS A 66 -0.49 -25.26 -7.83
C CYS A 66 0.52 -25.01 -8.98
N LEU A 67 0.08 -25.19 -10.23
CA LEU A 67 0.89 -24.97 -11.43
C LEU A 67 0.92 -23.47 -11.80
N PRO A 68 1.89 -23.04 -12.63
CA PRO A 68 2.00 -21.66 -13.10
C PRO A 68 0.71 -21.10 -13.70
N GLU A 69 0.53 -19.78 -13.67
CA GLU A 69 -0.64 -19.05 -14.17
C GLU A 69 -0.75 -19.10 -15.70
N SER A 70 -1.11 -20.27 -16.22
CA SER A 70 -1.34 -20.52 -17.64
C SER A 70 -2.72 -21.11 -17.85
N ARG A 71 -3.55 -20.38 -18.59
CA ARG A 71 -4.90 -20.83 -18.96
C ARG A 71 -4.87 -22.21 -19.62
N ALA A 72 -4.01 -22.42 -20.62
CA ALA A 72 -3.96 -23.69 -21.34
C ALA A 72 -3.57 -24.87 -20.43
N VAL A 73 -2.57 -24.68 -19.56
CA VAL A 73 -2.11 -25.72 -18.63
C VAL A 73 -3.20 -26.07 -17.64
N LYS A 74 -3.81 -25.07 -16.99
CA LYS A 74 -4.82 -25.29 -15.96
C LYS A 74 -6.09 -25.92 -16.54
N HIS A 75 -6.57 -25.46 -17.69
CA HIS A 75 -7.72 -26.10 -18.35
C HIS A 75 -7.46 -27.58 -18.68
N ALA A 76 -6.27 -27.92 -19.20
CA ALA A 76 -5.91 -29.30 -19.51
C ALA A 76 -5.86 -30.18 -18.25
N VAL A 77 -5.24 -29.68 -17.18
CA VAL A 77 -5.12 -30.41 -15.91
C VAL A 77 -6.46 -30.61 -15.22
N PHE A 78 -7.34 -29.60 -15.23
CA PHE A 78 -8.69 -29.74 -14.67
C PHE A 78 -9.54 -30.75 -15.45
N ALA A 79 -9.44 -30.76 -16.79
CA ALA A 79 -10.13 -31.75 -17.62
C ALA A 79 -9.63 -33.17 -17.36
N GLU A 80 -8.31 -33.35 -17.24
CA GLU A 80 -7.69 -34.64 -16.96
C GLU A 80 -8.02 -35.13 -15.54
N ALA A 81 -7.78 -34.31 -14.52
CA ALA A 81 -8.04 -34.66 -13.12
C ALA A 81 -9.53 -34.93 -12.85
N GLY A 82 -10.43 -34.13 -13.43
CA GLY A 82 -11.88 -34.33 -13.32
C GLY A 82 -12.38 -35.65 -13.93
N GLY A 83 -11.64 -36.21 -14.90
CA GLY A 83 -11.90 -37.55 -15.44
C GLY A 83 -11.46 -38.70 -14.54
N LEU A 84 -10.51 -38.47 -13.63
CA LEU A 84 -9.85 -39.52 -12.83
C LEU A 84 -10.41 -39.67 -11.41
N VAL A 85 -10.71 -38.55 -10.74
CA VAL A 85 -11.06 -38.55 -9.31
C VAL A 85 -12.46 -39.10 -9.03
N ALA A 86 -12.77 -39.46 -7.78
CA ALA A 86 -14.11 -39.89 -7.37
C ALA A 86 -15.17 -38.77 -7.54
N PRO A 87 -16.46 -39.06 -7.84
CA PRO A 87 -17.49 -38.04 -8.13
C PRO A 87 -17.66 -36.95 -7.06
N ASP A 88 -17.40 -37.30 -5.80
CA ASP A 88 -17.48 -36.43 -4.63
C ASP A 88 -16.16 -35.74 -4.29
N ALA A 89 -15.07 -36.02 -5.00
CA ALA A 89 -13.80 -35.32 -4.80
C ALA A 89 -13.93 -33.83 -5.15
N VAL A 90 -13.21 -33.00 -4.40
CA VAL A 90 -13.16 -31.54 -4.60
C VAL A 90 -11.90 -31.17 -5.36
N LEU A 91 -12.04 -30.46 -6.47
CA LEU A 91 -10.92 -29.92 -7.23
C LEU A 91 -10.71 -28.46 -6.84
N VAL A 92 -9.49 -28.07 -6.54
CA VAL A 92 -9.14 -26.74 -6.06
C VAL A 92 -8.03 -26.17 -6.92
N THR A 93 -8.15 -24.92 -7.35
CA THR A 93 -7.06 -24.20 -8.01
C THR A 93 -6.50 -23.12 -7.09
N THR A 94 -5.18 -22.95 -7.12
CA THR A 94 -4.52 -21.78 -6.51
C THR A 94 -4.32 -20.64 -7.50
N ALA A 95 -4.83 -20.77 -8.74
CA ALA A 95 -4.90 -19.66 -9.66
C ALA A 95 -5.68 -18.52 -9.02
N THR A 96 -5.17 -17.30 -9.11
CA THR A 96 -5.82 -16.08 -8.62
C THR A 96 -6.24 -15.17 -9.76
N ALA A 97 -5.59 -15.27 -10.92
CA ALA A 97 -5.87 -14.42 -12.07
C ALA A 97 -6.94 -15.00 -13.02
N LEU A 98 -7.22 -16.31 -12.95
CA LEU A 98 -8.19 -16.98 -13.81
C LEU A 98 -9.59 -17.10 -13.19
N SER A 99 -10.60 -17.23 -14.06
CA SER A 99 -11.98 -17.55 -13.67
C SER A 99 -12.08 -18.99 -13.18
N VAL A 100 -12.35 -19.18 -11.88
CA VAL A 100 -12.66 -20.51 -11.31
C VAL A 100 -13.88 -21.11 -12.00
N THR A 101 -14.86 -20.29 -12.37
CA THR A 101 -16.04 -20.72 -13.12
C THR A 101 -15.66 -21.37 -14.46
N ASP A 102 -14.68 -20.81 -15.18
CA ASP A 102 -14.26 -21.35 -16.48
C ASP A 102 -13.48 -22.66 -16.32
N LEU A 103 -12.63 -22.74 -15.30
CA LEU A 103 -11.92 -23.97 -14.93
C LEU A 103 -12.90 -25.07 -14.47
N ALA A 104 -13.94 -24.68 -13.72
CA ALA A 104 -15.00 -25.56 -13.27
C ALA A 104 -15.76 -26.20 -14.44
N LEU A 105 -16.07 -25.44 -15.48
CA LEU A 105 -16.73 -25.97 -16.67
C LEU A 105 -15.84 -26.99 -17.41
N SER A 106 -14.52 -26.80 -17.35
CA SER A 106 -13.56 -27.67 -18.04
C SER A 106 -13.32 -28.99 -17.34
N SER A 107 -13.62 -29.09 -16.04
CA SER A 107 -13.40 -30.31 -15.25
C SER A 107 -14.44 -31.41 -15.51
N GLY A 108 -15.54 -31.09 -16.19
CA GLY A 108 -16.69 -31.99 -16.30
C GLY A 108 -17.47 -32.17 -14.98
N ARG A 109 -17.07 -31.48 -13.91
CA ARG A 109 -17.68 -31.52 -12.57
C ARG A 109 -17.76 -30.12 -11.97
N PRO A 110 -18.51 -29.20 -12.61
CA PRO A 110 -18.43 -27.78 -12.30
C PRO A 110 -18.77 -27.46 -10.84
N ASN A 111 -19.76 -28.14 -10.26
CA ASN A 111 -20.17 -27.93 -8.87
C ASN A 111 -19.16 -28.37 -7.79
N ARG A 112 -18.04 -29.01 -8.18
CA ARG A 112 -16.98 -29.51 -7.28
C ARG A 112 -15.66 -28.74 -7.39
N VAL A 113 -15.64 -27.62 -8.12
CA VAL A 113 -14.42 -26.82 -8.34
C VAL A 113 -14.42 -25.54 -7.54
N LEU A 114 -13.35 -25.31 -6.79
CA LEU A 114 -13.15 -24.15 -5.92
C LEU A 114 -11.82 -23.45 -6.24
N GLY A 115 -11.73 -22.16 -5.91
CA GLY A 115 -10.46 -21.44 -5.87
C GLY A 115 -9.95 -21.30 -4.43
N LEU A 116 -8.64 -21.23 -4.28
CA LEU A 116 -7.97 -21.03 -3.00
C LEU A 116 -6.80 -20.07 -3.19
N SER A 117 -6.90 -18.84 -2.68
CA SER A 117 -5.75 -17.95 -2.59
C SER A 117 -5.15 -18.02 -1.19
N LEU A 118 -3.87 -18.38 -1.13
CA LEU A 118 -3.09 -18.45 0.11
C LEU A 118 -2.29 -17.15 0.29
N PRO A 119 -2.08 -16.69 1.54
CA PRO A 119 -1.26 -15.51 1.77
C PRO A 119 0.16 -15.67 1.23
N HIS A 120 0.65 -14.62 0.57
CA HIS A 120 2.05 -14.49 0.14
C HIS A 120 3.05 -14.56 1.31
N ASP A 121 2.60 -14.25 2.54
CA ASP A 121 3.37 -14.42 3.77
C ASP A 121 3.01 -15.76 4.45
N PRO A 122 3.93 -16.75 4.48
CA PRO A 122 3.60 -18.11 4.94
C PRO A 122 3.17 -18.19 6.41
N ASN A 123 3.57 -17.20 7.22
CA ASN A 123 3.23 -17.06 8.63
C ASN A 123 1.75 -16.69 8.87
N ARG A 124 1.01 -16.31 7.82
CA ARG A 124 -0.38 -15.84 7.96
C ARG A 124 -1.39 -16.90 7.60
N THR A 125 -2.31 -17.17 8.49
CA THR A 125 -3.19 -18.33 8.41
C THR A 125 -4.49 -18.11 7.64
N HIS A 126 -4.79 -16.88 7.22
CA HIS A 126 -6.09 -16.54 6.64
C HIS A 126 -6.07 -16.56 5.11
N ALA A 127 -6.74 -17.54 4.51
CA ALA A 127 -6.88 -17.72 3.07
C ALA A 127 -8.18 -17.10 2.52
N GLU A 128 -8.27 -17.06 1.20
CA GLU A 128 -9.49 -16.72 0.47
C GLU A 128 -10.00 -17.97 -0.25
N LEU A 129 -11.22 -18.39 0.08
CA LEU A 129 -11.89 -19.54 -0.54
C LEU A 129 -12.91 -19.02 -1.54
N VAL A 130 -12.73 -19.37 -2.80
CA VAL A 130 -13.50 -18.79 -3.88
C VAL A 130 -14.48 -19.81 -4.42
N ARG A 131 -15.76 -19.47 -4.40
CA ARG A 131 -16.82 -20.33 -4.92
C ARG A 131 -17.49 -19.76 -6.18
N PRO A 132 -17.57 -20.53 -7.27
CA PRO A 132 -18.58 -20.33 -8.31
C PRO A 132 -20.00 -20.38 -7.73
N GLU A 133 -20.97 -19.73 -8.38
CA GLU A 133 -22.34 -19.65 -7.84
C GLU A 133 -23.06 -21.01 -7.76
N PHE A 134 -22.72 -21.93 -8.65
CA PHE A 134 -23.28 -23.29 -8.73
C PHE A 134 -22.55 -24.32 -7.87
N THR A 135 -21.60 -23.90 -7.02
CA THR A 135 -20.82 -24.83 -6.19
C THR A 135 -21.70 -25.49 -5.13
N ASP A 136 -21.55 -26.80 -4.95
CA ASP A 136 -22.27 -27.52 -3.90
C ASP A 136 -21.81 -27.07 -2.50
N ALA A 137 -22.75 -27.00 -1.56
CA ALA A 137 -22.46 -26.58 -0.19
C ALA A 137 -21.48 -27.52 0.52
N ASP A 138 -21.54 -28.83 0.25
CA ASP A 138 -20.64 -29.81 0.86
C ASP A 138 -19.22 -29.73 0.29
N ALA A 139 -19.03 -29.31 -0.96
CA ALA A 139 -17.70 -29.05 -1.52
C ALA A 139 -17.00 -27.91 -0.78
N VAL A 140 -17.72 -26.82 -0.50
CA VAL A 140 -17.24 -25.69 0.31
C VAL A 140 -16.88 -26.16 1.73
N GLN A 141 -17.76 -26.94 2.37
CA GLN A 141 -17.53 -27.48 3.72
C GLN A 141 -16.33 -28.41 3.78
N THR A 142 -16.15 -29.27 2.77
CA THR A 142 -14.99 -30.17 2.64
C THR A 142 -13.69 -29.39 2.62
N LEU A 143 -13.61 -28.33 1.79
CA LEU A 143 -12.40 -27.50 1.71
C LEU A 143 -12.18 -26.70 3.00
N GLN A 144 -13.23 -26.17 3.62
CA GLN A 144 -13.10 -25.48 4.92
C GLN A 144 -12.60 -26.41 6.03
N ALA A 145 -13.06 -27.66 6.06
CA ALA A 145 -12.60 -28.66 7.01
C ALA A 145 -11.12 -29.00 6.80
N PHE A 146 -10.69 -29.16 5.54
CA PHE A 146 -9.27 -29.32 5.20
C PHE A 146 -8.42 -28.13 5.66
N LEU A 147 -8.87 -26.90 5.38
CA LEU A 147 -8.16 -25.68 5.82
C LEU A 147 -8.04 -25.63 7.34
N ALA A 148 -9.11 -25.95 8.07
CA ALA A 148 -9.09 -26.01 9.53
C ALA A 148 -8.11 -27.08 10.05
N ASP A 149 -8.07 -28.27 9.44
CA ASP A 149 -7.12 -29.33 9.78
C ASP A 149 -5.66 -28.86 9.64
N ILE A 150 -5.35 -28.07 8.61
CA ILE A 150 -4.01 -27.52 8.37
C ILE A 150 -3.74 -26.18 9.10
N GLY A 151 -4.61 -25.80 10.05
CA GLY A 151 -4.45 -24.60 10.88
C GLY A 151 -4.68 -23.28 10.13
N ARG A 152 -5.50 -23.31 9.07
CA ARG A 152 -5.86 -22.15 8.25
C ARG A 152 -7.34 -21.79 8.42
N GLU A 153 -7.64 -20.51 8.35
CA GLU A 153 -9.01 -19.98 8.26
C GLU A 153 -9.26 -19.44 6.85
N ALA A 154 -10.51 -19.32 6.42
CA ALA A 154 -10.81 -18.71 5.13
C ALA A 154 -12.07 -17.85 5.14
N THR A 155 -12.00 -16.74 4.39
CA THR A 155 -13.19 -15.99 3.97
C THR A 155 -13.72 -16.61 2.69
N VAL A 156 -15.01 -16.98 2.65
CA VAL A 156 -15.66 -17.51 1.45
C VAL A 156 -16.15 -16.34 0.60
N VAL A 157 -15.69 -16.25 -0.64
CA VAL A 157 -16.02 -15.17 -1.59
C VAL A 157 -16.57 -15.73 -2.89
N ARG A 158 -17.26 -14.88 -3.67
CA ARG A 158 -17.73 -15.26 -5.01
C ARG A 158 -16.58 -15.23 -6.03
N SER A 159 -16.67 -16.08 -7.05
CA SER A 159 -15.68 -16.13 -8.12
C SER A 159 -15.64 -14.87 -8.98
N LYS A 160 -14.46 -14.24 -9.02
CA LYS A 160 -14.08 -13.13 -9.90
C LYS A 160 -12.57 -13.21 -10.18
N PRO A 161 -12.08 -12.88 -11.38
CA PRO A 161 -10.64 -12.76 -11.62
C PRO A 161 -9.97 -11.81 -10.61
N GLY A 162 -8.86 -12.25 -10.01
CA GLY A 162 -8.13 -11.54 -8.95
C GLY A 162 -8.72 -11.69 -7.55
N TYR A 163 -9.90 -12.30 -7.43
CA TYR A 163 -10.64 -12.42 -6.17
C TYR A 163 -10.74 -11.06 -5.45
N ILE A 164 -10.43 -10.99 -4.15
CA ILE A 164 -10.26 -9.74 -3.42
C ILE A 164 -8.78 -9.38 -3.32
N ALA A 165 -7.94 -10.27 -2.78
CA ALA A 165 -6.58 -9.90 -2.38
C ALA A 165 -5.72 -9.48 -3.57
N ASP A 166 -5.59 -10.35 -4.56
CA ASP A 166 -4.68 -10.15 -5.68
C ASP A 166 -5.20 -9.10 -6.67
N GLY A 167 -6.52 -9.03 -6.84
CA GLY A 167 -7.18 -8.03 -7.67
C GLY A 167 -7.01 -6.60 -7.17
N LEU A 168 -6.77 -6.41 -5.87
CA LEU A 168 -6.44 -5.11 -5.30
C LEU A 168 -4.92 -4.91 -5.16
N LEU A 169 -4.20 -5.94 -4.73
CA LEU A 169 -2.78 -5.85 -4.40
C LEU A 169 -1.92 -5.64 -5.65
N PHE A 170 -2.13 -6.42 -6.73
CA PHE A 170 -1.23 -6.38 -7.87
C PHE A 170 -1.33 -5.09 -8.69
N GLY A 171 -2.51 -4.47 -8.79
CA GLY A 171 -2.65 -3.14 -9.38
C GLY A 171 -1.83 -2.08 -8.61
N TYR A 172 -1.90 -2.11 -7.28
CA TYR A 172 -1.09 -1.27 -6.40
C TYR A 172 0.42 -1.52 -6.57
N LEU A 173 0.84 -2.79 -6.56
CA LEU A 173 2.25 -3.17 -6.71
C LEU A 173 2.80 -2.71 -8.07
N ASN A 174 2.04 -2.94 -9.15
CA ASN A 174 2.45 -2.54 -10.48
C ASN A 174 2.55 -1.01 -10.63
N HIS A 175 1.67 -0.24 -9.97
CA HIS A 175 1.78 1.22 -9.94
C HIS A 175 3.04 1.69 -9.20
N ALA A 176 3.47 1.01 -8.14
CA ALA A 176 4.76 1.30 -7.49
C ALA A 176 5.95 0.99 -8.43
N VAL A 177 5.84 -0.06 -9.25
CA VAL A 177 6.88 -0.39 -10.23
C VAL A 177 6.95 0.65 -11.35
N THR A 178 5.83 1.14 -11.88
CA THR A 178 5.84 2.19 -12.91
C THR A 178 6.42 3.50 -12.37
N MET A 179 6.16 3.81 -11.09
CA MET A 179 6.77 4.95 -10.41
C MET A 179 8.29 4.81 -10.31
N TYR A 180 8.79 3.62 -9.97
CA TYR A 180 10.21 3.32 -9.94
C TYR A 180 10.86 3.36 -11.33
N GLU A 181 10.22 2.72 -12.32
CA GLU A 181 10.69 2.66 -13.71
C GLU A 181 10.82 4.06 -14.34
N ALA A 182 9.89 4.96 -14.02
CA ALA A 182 9.93 6.35 -14.47
C ALA A 182 11.02 7.19 -13.78
N GLY A 183 11.71 6.66 -12.76
CA GLY A 183 12.67 7.40 -11.95
C GLY A 183 12.04 8.50 -11.11
N TYR A 184 10.74 8.43 -10.82
CA TYR A 184 10.01 9.46 -10.08
C TYR A 184 10.43 9.53 -8.60
N ALA A 185 10.68 8.37 -8.00
CA ALA A 185 11.20 8.22 -6.65
C ALA A 185 12.10 6.99 -6.59
N SER A 186 13.04 6.97 -5.64
CA SER A 186 13.90 5.80 -5.44
C SER A 186 13.08 4.64 -4.89
N ARG A 187 13.55 3.40 -5.11
CA ARG A 187 12.88 2.21 -4.54
C ARG A 187 12.71 2.33 -3.01
N ASP A 188 13.71 2.90 -2.34
CA ASP A 188 13.75 3.02 -0.88
C ASP A 188 12.77 4.08 -0.39
N ASP A 189 12.64 5.18 -1.12
CA ASP A 189 11.66 6.24 -0.85
C ASP A 189 10.22 5.73 -1.05
N ILE A 190 9.96 4.96 -2.13
CA ILE A 190 8.65 4.38 -2.41
C ILE A 190 8.24 3.41 -1.29
N ASP A 191 9.14 2.51 -0.91
CA ASP A 191 8.90 1.54 0.14
C ASP A 191 8.75 2.21 1.52
N ALA A 192 9.59 3.19 1.84
CA ALA A 192 9.50 3.95 3.07
C ALA A 192 8.20 4.76 3.16
N ALA A 193 7.75 5.36 2.06
CA ALA A 193 6.51 6.12 2.01
C ALA A 193 5.31 5.26 2.42
N MET A 194 5.16 4.08 1.84
CA MET A 194 4.03 3.20 2.15
C MET A 194 4.13 2.62 3.58
N ARG A 195 5.35 2.33 4.06
CA ARG A 195 5.57 1.82 5.42
C ARG A 195 5.28 2.88 6.50
N PHE A 196 5.80 4.10 6.35
CA PHE A 196 5.67 5.14 7.36
C PHE A 196 4.44 6.03 7.19
N GLY A 197 3.88 6.11 5.99
CA GLY A 197 2.65 6.84 5.67
C GLY A 197 1.40 6.01 5.93
N CYS A 198 1.35 4.78 5.42
CA CYS A 198 0.18 3.90 5.56
C CYS A 198 0.32 2.87 6.69
N GLY A 199 1.49 2.75 7.32
CA GLY A 199 1.74 1.76 8.36
C GLY A 199 1.93 0.34 7.83
N TYR A 200 2.24 0.19 6.54
CA TYR A 200 2.39 -1.14 5.94
C TYR A 200 3.62 -1.86 6.51
N PRO A 201 3.53 -3.19 6.74
CA PRO A 201 4.64 -3.95 7.32
C PRO A 201 5.85 -4.02 6.38
N ILE A 202 5.60 -4.05 5.07
CA ILE A 202 6.59 -4.16 4.00
C ILE A 202 6.22 -3.17 2.89
N GLY A 203 7.22 -2.58 2.24
CA GLY A 203 7.01 -1.71 1.08
C GLY A 203 6.65 -2.51 -0.18
N PRO A 204 6.02 -1.89 -1.18
CA PRO A 204 5.55 -2.60 -2.38
C PRO A 204 6.68 -3.29 -3.17
N LEU A 205 7.85 -2.67 -3.33
CA LEU A 205 8.93 -3.24 -4.13
C LEU A 205 9.64 -4.38 -3.38
N ALA A 206 9.84 -4.24 -2.07
CA ALA A 206 10.30 -5.34 -1.23
C ALA A 206 9.28 -6.49 -1.18
N LEU A 207 7.98 -6.20 -1.21
CA LEU A 207 6.94 -7.23 -1.29
C LEU A 207 6.99 -8.00 -2.62
N LEU A 208 7.23 -7.31 -3.73
CA LEU A 208 7.44 -7.97 -5.04
C LEU A 208 8.65 -8.90 -5.04
N ASP A 209 9.75 -8.51 -4.39
CA ASP A 209 10.91 -9.39 -4.25
C ASP A 209 10.60 -10.65 -3.44
N LYS A 210 9.75 -10.54 -2.41
CA LYS A 210 9.30 -11.68 -1.60
C LYS A 210 8.32 -12.59 -2.34
N ILE A 211 7.40 -12.03 -3.14
CA ILE A 211 6.46 -12.79 -3.99
C ILE A 211 7.21 -13.49 -5.13
N GLY A 212 8.21 -12.82 -5.70
CA GLY A 212 8.88 -13.19 -6.92
C GLY A 212 8.38 -12.37 -8.11
N ILE A 213 9.31 -11.72 -8.81
CA ILE A 213 9.00 -10.77 -9.89
C ILE A 213 8.36 -11.46 -11.10
N ASP A 214 8.79 -12.68 -11.41
CA ASP A 214 8.20 -13.55 -12.43
C ASP A 214 6.78 -13.99 -12.07
N THR A 215 6.56 -14.43 -10.83
CA THR A 215 5.20 -14.76 -10.33
C THR A 215 4.29 -13.54 -10.46
N ALA A 216 4.76 -12.37 -10.03
CA ALA A 216 4.00 -11.12 -10.12
C ALA A 216 3.70 -10.73 -11.57
N TYR A 217 4.66 -10.90 -12.47
CA TYR A 217 4.48 -10.67 -13.90
C TYR A 217 3.37 -11.57 -14.47
N ASP A 218 3.41 -12.87 -14.19
CA ASP A 218 2.42 -13.83 -14.72
C ASP A 218 1.00 -13.54 -14.22
N VAL A 219 0.86 -13.19 -12.93
CA VAL A 219 -0.42 -12.78 -12.33
C VAL A 219 -0.93 -11.49 -12.99
N LEU A 220 -0.08 -10.48 -13.14
CA LEU A 220 -0.44 -9.20 -13.78
C LEU A 220 -0.85 -9.40 -15.25
N ASP A 221 -0.07 -10.16 -16.02
CA ASP A 221 -0.31 -10.42 -17.44
C ASP A 221 -1.67 -11.14 -17.62
N THR A 222 -1.94 -12.13 -16.77
CA THR A 222 -3.21 -12.87 -16.78
C THR A 222 -4.40 -12.02 -16.33
N LEU A 223 -4.23 -11.20 -15.28
CA LEU A 223 -5.25 -10.24 -14.83
C LEU A 223 -5.54 -9.21 -15.91
N TYR A 224 -4.52 -8.70 -16.59
CA TYR A 224 -4.67 -7.75 -17.68
C TYR A 224 -5.41 -8.38 -18.87
N ALA A 225 -5.01 -9.58 -19.29
CA ALA A 225 -5.68 -10.32 -20.36
C ALA A 225 -7.16 -10.60 -20.06
N THR A 226 -7.51 -10.77 -18.79
CA THR A 226 -8.87 -11.09 -18.36
C THR A 226 -9.73 -9.84 -18.13
N THR A 227 -9.16 -8.79 -17.53
CA THR A 227 -9.91 -7.60 -17.08
C THR A 227 -9.78 -6.39 -18.01
N GLY A 228 -8.75 -6.35 -18.85
CA GLY A 228 -8.39 -5.19 -19.66
C GLY A 228 -7.95 -3.95 -18.87
N ARG A 229 -7.85 -4.04 -17.54
CA ARG A 229 -7.53 -2.90 -16.67
C ARG A 229 -6.07 -2.53 -16.80
N ARG A 230 -5.78 -1.29 -17.17
CA ARG A 230 -4.42 -0.82 -17.43
C ARG A 230 -3.49 -0.87 -16.20
N LEU A 231 -4.02 -0.73 -14.99
CA LEU A 231 -3.23 -0.93 -13.75
C LEU A 231 -2.67 -2.35 -13.61
N HIS A 232 -3.30 -3.35 -14.26
CA HIS A 232 -2.79 -4.72 -14.28
C HIS A 232 -1.81 -4.96 -15.44
N ALA A 233 -1.66 -4.05 -16.40
CA ALA A 233 -0.71 -4.23 -17.49
C ALA A 233 0.72 -4.21 -16.93
N PRO A 234 1.48 -5.32 -16.97
CA PRO A 234 2.76 -5.40 -16.28
C PRO A 234 3.74 -4.33 -16.75
N ALA A 235 4.41 -3.65 -15.82
CA ALA A 235 5.45 -2.69 -16.13
C ALA A 235 6.60 -3.35 -16.93
N PRO A 236 7.09 -2.74 -18.03
CA PRO A 236 8.12 -3.33 -18.89
C PRO A 236 9.40 -3.75 -18.15
N ILE A 237 9.82 -3.00 -17.14
CA ILE A 237 11.00 -3.33 -16.32
C ILE A 237 10.92 -4.73 -15.68
N LEU A 238 9.73 -5.24 -15.36
CA LEU A 238 9.57 -6.59 -14.79
C LEU A 238 10.12 -7.65 -15.76
N LYS A 239 9.81 -7.53 -17.07
CA LYS A 239 10.35 -8.44 -18.10
C LYS A 239 11.87 -8.37 -18.18
N GLN A 240 12.43 -7.17 -18.07
CA GLN A 240 13.89 -6.97 -18.14
C GLN A 240 14.58 -7.61 -16.92
N MET A 241 14.00 -7.47 -15.73
CA MET A 241 14.51 -8.09 -14.50
C MET A 241 14.45 -9.61 -14.57
N ILE A 242 13.35 -10.18 -15.07
CA ILE A 242 13.21 -11.63 -15.29
C ILE A 242 14.26 -12.13 -16.28
N ALA A 243 14.44 -11.44 -17.42
CA ALA A 243 15.45 -11.80 -18.41
C ALA A 243 16.88 -11.72 -17.86
N ALA A 244 17.13 -10.83 -16.88
CA ALA A 244 18.40 -10.71 -16.17
C ALA A 244 18.56 -11.70 -15.01
N GLY A 245 17.60 -12.60 -14.78
CA GLY A 245 17.61 -13.54 -13.65
C GLY A 245 17.37 -12.91 -12.27
N ARG A 246 16.92 -11.65 -12.23
CA ARG A 246 16.64 -10.90 -11.00
C ARG A 246 15.18 -11.07 -10.61
N THR A 247 14.85 -12.22 -10.02
CA THR A 247 13.46 -12.60 -9.72
C THR A 247 13.08 -12.50 -8.25
N GLY A 248 13.87 -11.79 -7.44
CA GLY A 248 13.57 -11.49 -6.03
C GLY A 248 14.41 -12.31 -5.05
N GLU A 249 13.88 -12.55 -3.86
CA GLU A 249 14.58 -13.25 -2.77
C GLU A 249 15.03 -14.66 -3.18
N LYS A 250 14.22 -15.35 -3.99
CA LYS A 250 14.50 -16.73 -4.43
C LYS A 250 15.75 -16.88 -5.30
N THR A 251 16.20 -15.81 -5.94
CA THR A 251 17.45 -15.77 -6.74
C THR A 251 18.53 -14.92 -6.08
N GLY A 252 18.28 -14.41 -4.87
CA GLY A 252 19.18 -13.51 -4.16
C GLY A 252 19.24 -12.10 -4.74
N GLN A 253 18.47 -11.78 -5.78
CA GLN A 253 18.49 -10.46 -6.41
C GLN A 253 17.15 -10.13 -7.07
N GLY A 254 16.61 -8.95 -6.77
CA GLY A 254 15.39 -8.39 -7.36
C GLY A 254 15.51 -6.87 -7.46
N PHE A 255 14.53 -6.12 -6.95
CA PHE A 255 14.65 -4.68 -6.71
C PHE A 255 15.75 -4.38 -5.68
N TYR A 256 15.92 -5.30 -4.73
CA TYR A 256 16.94 -5.31 -3.70
C TYR A 256 17.98 -6.42 -3.94
N ASP A 257 19.13 -6.28 -3.27
CA ASP A 257 20.14 -7.33 -3.17
C ASP A 257 19.87 -8.15 -1.90
N HIS A 258 19.68 -9.47 -2.09
CA HIS A 258 19.39 -10.43 -1.03
C HIS A 258 20.50 -11.48 -0.89
N SER A 259 21.65 -11.30 -1.54
CA SER A 259 22.73 -12.29 -1.57
C SER A 259 23.50 -12.41 -0.23
N GLY A 260 23.01 -11.77 0.84
CA GLY A 260 23.66 -11.74 2.16
C GLY A 260 24.93 -10.90 2.23
N GLN A 261 25.33 -10.24 1.14
CA GLN A 261 26.30 -9.16 1.20
C GLN A 261 25.54 -7.92 1.65
N ALA A 262 25.98 -7.28 2.73
CA ALA A 262 25.43 -6.00 3.12
C ALA A 262 25.52 -5.07 1.91
N ALA A 263 24.39 -4.79 1.28
CA ALA A 263 24.32 -3.77 0.24
C ALA A 263 24.90 -2.51 0.88
N GLY A 264 26.10 -2.14 0.41
CA GLY A 264 26.71 -0.89 0.81
C GLY A 264 25.66 0.18 0.56
N ALA A 265 25.34 0.96 1.60
CA ALA A 265 24.51 2.14 1.47
C ALA A 265 24.92 2.83 0.17
N SER A 266 23.98 2.93 -0.78
CA SER A 266 24.23 3.67 -2.02
C SER A 266 24.82 5.00 -1.62
N ALA A 267 26.06 5.25 -2.04
CA ALA A 267 26.80 6.45 -1.67
C ALA A 267 25.93 7.67 -1.95
N THR A 268 25.41 8.28 -0.88
CA THR A 268 24.83 9.61 -0.96
C THR A 268 25.96 10.56 -1.27
N ASP A 269 25.80 11.32 -2.35
CA ASP A 269 26.61 12.48 -2.73
C ASP A 269 27.21 13.16 -1.50
N GLN A 270 28.49 12.91 -1.27
CA GLN A 270 29.30 13.64 -0.30
C GLN A 270 29.73 14.95 -0.95
N ASP A 271 28.81 15.90 -0.97
CA ASP A 271 29.03 17.34 -0.78
C ASP A 271 27.71 18.04 -1.11
N SER A 272 26.85 18.23 -0.11
CA SER A 272 25.80 19.23 -0.23
C SER A 272 25.89 20.22 0.90
N ALA A 273 25.99 21.49 0.53
CA ALA A 273 25.97 22.60 1.45
C ALA A 273 24.54 22.79 1.98
N VAL A 274 24.17 22.01 3.01
CA VAL A 274 22.93 22.21 3.75
C VAL A 274 22.91 23.63 4.34
N ARG A 275 21.81 24.35 4.16
CA ARG A 275 21.62 25.69 4.71
C ARG A 275 21.37 25.61 6.22
N PRO A 276 21.95 26.50 7.03
CA PRO A 276 21.64 26.55 8.46
C PRO A 276 20.17 26.98 8.65
N VAL A 277 19.45 26.24 9.51
CA VAL A 277 18.08 26.57 9.93
C VAL A 277 18.09 26.73 11.44
N ALA A 278 17.79 27.93 11.93
CA ALA A 278 17.69 28.26 13.35
C ALA A 278 16.24 28.59 13.74
N ALA A 279 15.50 29.28 12.86
CA ALA A 279 14.11 29.68 13.09
C ALA A 279 13.17 29.19 11.99
N VAL A 280 11.99 28.71 12.39
CA VAL A 280 10.96 28.18 11.49
C VAL A 280 9.68 29.00 11.59
N GLY A 281 9.21 29.47 10.45
CA GLY A 281 7.92 30.07 10.23
C GLY A 281 6.83 29.03 9.95
N VAL A 282 5.63 29.21 10.49
CA VAL A 282 4.45 28.42 10.10
C VAL A 282 3.27 29.33 9.76
N VAL A 283 2.68 29.19 8.58
CA VAL A 283 1.50 29.95 8.20
C VAL A 283 0.27 29.06 8.25
N GLY A 284 -0.63 29.33 9.19
CA GLY A 284 -1.84 28.53 9.38
C GLY A 284 -2.14 28.26 10.84
N THR A 285 -3.38 27.84 11.12
CA THR A 285 -3.87 27.64 12.49
C THR A 285 -4.69 26.36 12.64
N GLY A 286 -4.73 25.52 11.60
CA GLY A 286 -5.43 24.25 11.63
C GLY A 286 -4.70 23.20 12.45
N THR A 287 -5.24 21.98 12.46
CA THR A 287 -4.63 20.81 13.12
C THR A 287 -3.23 20.54 12.59
N MET A 288 -3.04 20.63 11.27
CA MET A 288 -1.74 20.42 10.63
C MET A 288 -0.72 21.48 11.08
N ALA A 289 -1.06 22.75 10.93
CA ALA A 289 -0.19 23.87 11.34
C ALA A 289 0.20 23.76 12.83
N SER A 290 -0.76 23.50 13.72
CA SER A 290 -0.48 23.33 15.16
C SER A 290 0.45 22.15 15.43
N GLY A 291 0.28 21.05 14.69
CA GLY A 291 1.16 19.88 14.79
C GLY A 291 2.57 20.16 14.28
N ILE A 292 2.72 20.91 13.19
CA ILE A 292 4.03 21.32 12.65
C ILE A 292 4.75 22.24 13.63
N VAL A 293 4.04 23.23 14.21
CA VAL A 293 4.58 24.10 15.28
C VAL A 293 5.11 23.25 16.43
N GLU A 294 4.33 22.27 16.90
CA GLU A 294 4.73 21.37 17.99
C GLU A 294 5.98 20.53 17.62
N VAL A 295 6.07 20.00 16.39
CA VAL A 295 7.20 19.18 15.94
C VAL A 295 8.51 19.97 15.97
N PHE A 296 8.52 21.17 15.39
CA PHE A 296 9.74 22.00 15.35
C PHE A 296 10.12 22.51 16.75
N ALA A 297 9.16 23.02 17.53
CA ALA A 297 9.44 23.52 18.87
C ALA A 297 9.97 22.43 19.82
N LYS A 298 9.42 21.21 19.75
CA LYS A 298 9.93 20.04 20.51
C LYS A 298 11.34 19.64 20.13
N SER A 299 11.75 19.94 18.90
CA SER A 299 13.07 19.62 18.38
C SER A 299 14.09 20.75 18.63
N GLY A 300 13.70 21.78 19.39
CA GLY A 300 14.60 22.86 19.82
C GLY A 300 14.67 24.06 18.89
N TYR A 301 13.84 24.14 17.86
CA TYR A 301 13.79 25.29 16.95
C TYR A 301 12.90 26.41 17.51
N ASP A 302 13.29 27.65 17.26
CA ASP A 302 12.42 28.80 17.53
C ASP A 302 11.36 28.89 16.44
N VAL A 303 10.09 28.95 16.84
CA VAL A 303 8.95 28.87 15.92
C VAL A 303 8.13 30.15 15.98
N VAL A 304 7.98 30.80 14.82
CA VAL A 304 7.05 31.92 14.63
C VAL A 304 5.87 31.42 13.81
N PHE A 305 4.65 31.51 14.33
CA PHE A 305 3.47 31.14 13.54
C PHE A 305 2.53 32.32 13.32
N VAL A 306 1.95 32.40 12.13
CA VAL A 306 1.06 33.50 11.73
C VAL A 306 -0.38 33.01 11.66
N ALA A 307 -1.24 33.73 12.37
CA ALA A 307 -2.67 33.49 12.45
C ALA A 307 -3.46 34.71 11.92
N ARG A 308 -4.73 34.51 11.57
CA ARG A 308 -5.60 35.61 11.08
C ARG A 308 -6.13 36.53 12.19
N SER A 309 -6.00 36.14 13.46
CA SER A 309 -6.45 36.93 14.61
C SER A 309 -5.77 36.45 15.90
N ASP A 310 -5.75 37.28 16.93
CA ASP A 310 -5.21 36.93 18.26
C ASP A 310 -5.97 35.75 18.89
N GLU A 311 -7.26 35.62 18.62
CA GLU A 311 -8.06 34.46 19.04
C GLU A 311 -7.50 33.16 18.43
N LYS A 312 -7.14 33.18 17.14
CA LYS A 312 -6.52 32.03 16.48
C LYS A 312 -5.10 31.78 16.97
N VAL A 313 -4.34 32.83 17.32
CA VAL A 313 -3.05 32.69 18.02
C VAL A 313 -3.23 31.93 19.32
N ALA A 314 -4.17 32.36 20.17
CA ALA A 314 -4.47 31.70 21.43
C ALA A 314 -4.92 30.25 21.22
N GLY A 315 -5.71 29.99 20.17
CA GLY A 315 -6.15 28.64 19.78
C GLY A 315 -5.02 27.67 19.49
N VAL A 316 -4.02 28.07 18.67
CA VAL A 316 -2.85 27.25 18.38
C VAL A 316 -2.03 26.99 19.65
N ARG A 317 -1.76 28.04 20.45
CA ARG A 317 -1.03 27.87 21.72
C ARG A 317 -1.75 26.92 22.68
N ALA A 318 -3.07 27.01 22.78
CA ALA A 318 -3.88 26.12 23.60
C ALA A 318 -3.85 24.66 23.09
N ALA A 319 -3.92 24.47 21.76
CA ALA A 319 -3.84 23.13 21.15
C ALA A 319 -2.50 22.45 21.42
N VAL A 320 -1.39 23.19 21.22
CA VAL A 320 -0.03 22.68 21.50
C VAL A 320 0.14 22.41 23.00
N THR A 321 -0.25 23.35 23.87
CA THR A 321 -0.18 23.17 25.33
C THR A 321 -0.92 21.91 25.76
N LYS A 322 -2.16 21.69 25.29
CA LYS A 322 -2.95 20.50 25.59
C LYS A 322 -2.28 19.20 25.11
N SER A 323 -1.59 19.24 23.97
CA SER A 323 -0.83 18.09 23.47
C SER A 323 0.36 17.77 24.37
N LEU A 324 1.13 18.79 24.76
CA LEU A 324 2.26 18.66 25.69
C LEU A 324 1.83 18.19 27.08
N ASP A 325 0.74 18.74 27.63
CA ASP A 325 0.17 18.33 28.92
C ASP A 325 -0.17 16.83 28.93
N LYS A 326 -0.72 16.31 27.82
CA LYS A 326 -0.97 14.87 27.66
C LYS A 326 0.32 14.04 27.64
N ALA A 327 1.39 14.57 27.07
CA ALA A 327 2.69 13.90 27.08
C ALA A 327 3.32 13.89 28.47
N VAL A 328 3.19 14.98 29.24
CA VAL A 328 3.58 15.04 30.66
C VAL A 328 2.76 14.05 31.50
N ALA A 329 1.44 14.05 31.35
CA ALA A 329 0.55 13.13 32.07
C ALA A 329 0.83 11.65 31.77
N LYS A 330 1.40 11.35 30.58
CA LYS A 330 1.84 10.01 30.18
C LYS A 330 3.31 9.73 30.53
N ALA A 331 3.96 10.59 31.33
CA ALA A 331 5.37 10.52 31.70
C ALA A 331 6.33 10.41 30.50
N LYS A 332 5.93 10.93 29.32
CA LYS A 332 6.77 10.98 28.12
C LYS A 332 7.67 12.22 28.08
N MET A 333 7.39 13.23 28.91
CA MET A 333 8.22 14.43 29.08
C MET A 333 8.00 15.05 30.46
N THR A 334 8.91 15.93 30.90
CA THR A 334 8.79 16.66 32.16
C THR A 334 8.09 18.02 31.97
N GLU A 335 7.62 18.62 33.06
CA GLU A 335 7.03 19.96 33.04
C GLU A 335 8.03 21.04 32.59
N ASP A 336 9.30 20.92 32.99
CA ASP A 336 10.36 21.86 32.58
C ASP A 336 10.58 21.83 31.06
N VAL A 337 10.69 20.62 30.48
CA VAL A 337 10.84 20.47 29.02
C VAL A 337 9.60 20.99 28.29
N ARG A 338 8.39 20.75 28.82
CA ARG A 338 7.17 21.35 28.28
C ARG A 338 7.26 22.88 28.26
N ASN A 339 7.68 23.50 29.36
CA ASN A 339 7.78 24.95 29.47
C ASN A 339 8.83 25.52 28.50
N GLU A 340 9.96 24.84 28.33
CA GLU A 340 10.96 25.19 27.33
C GLU A 340 10.38 25.18 25.91
N VAL A 341 9.68 24.10 25.53
CA VAL A 341 9.03 23.99 24.21
C VAL A 341 8.01 25.11 23.99
N LEU A 342 7.18 25.43 24.98
CA LEU A 342 6.21 26.54 24.89
C LEU A 342 6.89 27.91 24.82
N GLY A 343 8.07 28.06 25.41
CA GLY A 343 8.89 29.28 25.36
C GLY A 343 9.45 29.57 23.97
N ARG A 344 9.63 28.55 23.12
CA ARG A 344 10.11 28.68 21.73
C ARG A 344 9.02 29.11 20.74
N ILE A 345 7.75 29.14 21.17
CA ILE A 345 6.61 29.40 20.29
C ILE A 345 6.15 30.85 20.42
N THR A 346 6.30 31.59 19.33
CA THR A 346 5.81 32.97 19.18
C THR A 346 4.70 33.01 18.14
N GLY A 347 3.54 33.56 18.52
CA GLY A 347 2.42 33.74 17.61
C GLY A 347 2.29 35.20 17.18
N ALA A 348 1.98 35.43 15.91
CA ALA A 348 1.78 36.75 15.33
C ALA A 348 0.51 36.80 14.47
N THR A 349 -0.01 38.01 14.24
CA THR A 349 -1.14 38.26 13.33
C THR A 349 -0.73 38.89 12.01
N GLN A 350 0.52 39.35 11.90
CA GLN A 350 1.08 39.99 10.71
C GLN A 350 2.14 39.06 10.10
N ARG A 351 2.15 38.94 8.77
CA ARG A 351 3.06 38.02 8.04
C ARG A 351 4.51 38.50 8.10
N GLU A 352 4.74 39.79 8.30
CA GLU A 352 6.04 40.44 8.45
C GLU A 352 6.87 39.86 9.60
N ALA A 353 6.23 39.21 10.58
CA ALA A 353 6.92 38.47 11.63
C ALA A 353 7.77 37.28 11.11
N LEU A 354 7.58 36.89 9.84
CA LEU A 354 8.34 35.83 9.16
C LEU A 354 9.54 36.36 8.38
N ALA A 355 9.87 37.66 8.48
CA ALA A 355 10.97 38.25 7.70
C ALA A 355 12.32 37.57 7.98
N ASP A 356 12.59 37.21 9.24
CA ASP A 356 13.89 36.74 9.69
C ASP A 356 14.04 35.21 9.80
N VAL A 357 12.99 34.43 9.51
CA VAL A 357 13.05 32.95 9.62
C VAL A 357 13.82 32.32 8.46
N ASP A 358 14.37 31.13 8.66
CA ASP A 358 15.18 30.41 7.65
C ASP A 358 14.33 29.48 6.77
N LEU A 359 13.21 29.01 7.31
CA LEU A 359 12.24 28.15 6.63
C LEU A 359 10.83 28.64 6.99
N VAL A 360 9.94 28.75 6.01
CA VAL A 360 8.50 28.89 6.24
C VAL A 360 7.79 27.63 5.78
N VAL A 361 6.90 27.07 6.60
CA VAL A 361 6.00 25.98 6.21
C VAL A 361 4.57 26.49 6.15
N GLU A 362 4.02 26.54 4.94
CA GLU A 362 2.62 26.87 4.68
C GLU A 362 1.72 25.67 5.02
N ALA A 363 0.67 25.93 5.79
CA ALA A 363 -0.34 24.97 6.25
C ALA A 363 -1.74 25.63 6.38
N ILE A 364 -2.18 26.31 5.32
CA ILE A 364 -3.48 26.97 5.20
C ILE A 364 -4.50 26.07 4.47
N VAL A 365 -5.64 26.65 4.10
CA VAL A 365 -6.66 25.96 3.31
C VAL A 365 -6.07 25.43 1.99
N GLU A 366 -6.51 24.24 1.58
CA GLU A 366 -6.09 23.59 0.34
C GLU A 366 -6.81 24.21 -0.87
N ASP A 367 -6.47 25.48 -1.15
CA ASP A 367 -6.96 26.25 -2.29
C ASP A 367 -5.76 26.87 -3.01
N LEU A 368 -5.69 26.66 -4.32
CA LEU A 368 -4.52 27.06 -5.11
C LEU A 368 -4.35 28.58 -5.12
N GLU A 369 -5.40 29.35 -5.41
CA GLU A 369 -5.31 30.81 -5.49
C GLU A 369 -4.86 31.42 -4.16
N VAL A 370 -5.42 30.92 -3.06
CA VAL A 370 -5.06 31.38 -1.70
C VAL A 370 -3.59 31.06 -1.39
N LYS A 371 -3.06 29.92 -1.82
CA LYS A 371 -1.64 29.58 -1.66
C LYS A 371 -0.75 30.42 -2.57
N LEU A 372 -1.11 30.63 -3.84
CA LEU A 372 -0.34 31.48 -4.74
C LEU A 372 -0.18 32.90 -4.19
N ASP A 373 -1.26 33.48 -3.65
CA ASP A 373 -1.22 34.80 -3.01
C ASP A 373 -0.31 34.82 -1.78
N LEU A 374 -0.34 33.76 -0.95
CA LEU A 374 0.58 33.64 0.16
C LEU A 374 2.03 33.53 -0.30
N PHE A 375 2.34 32.73 -1.31
CA PHE A 375 3.72 32.56 -1.80
C PHE A 375 4.28 33.86 -2.40
N ARG A 376 3.47 34.68 -3.06
CA ARG A 376 3.86 36.05 -3.48
C ARG A 376 4.22 36.94 -2.30
N ASP A 377 3.43 36.87 -1.23
CA ASP A 377 3.70 37.64 -0.02
C ASP A 377 4.95 37.14 0.72
N LEU A 378 5.13 35.82 0.85
CA LEU A 378 6.32 35.23 1.47
C LEU A 378 7.59 35.57 0.69
N ASP A 379 7.53 35.56 -0.65
CA ASP A 379 8.66 35.98 -1.49
C ASP A 379 9.07 37.44 -1.24
N ARG A 380 8.11 38.33 -0.99
CA ARG A 380 8.38 39.73 -0.64
C ARG A 380 8.91 39.88 0.79
N ILE A 381 8.39 39.11 1.74
CA ILE A 381 8.60 39.32 3.18
C ILE A 381 9.88 38.63 3.67
N CYS A 382 10.10 37.37 3.29
CA CYS A 382 11.16 36.56 3.86
C CYS A 382 12.52 36.97 3.31
N LYS A 383 13.53 36.98 4.18
CA LYS A 383 14.92 37.28 3.84
C LYS A 383 15.45 36.43 2.67
N PRO A 384 16.44 36.92 1.91
CA PRO A 384 17.10 36.11 0.88
C PRO A 384 17.66 34.81 1.45
N GLY A 385 17.52 33.71 0.70
CA GLY A 385 17.98 32.38 1.10
C GLY A 385 17.03 31.60 2.03
N ALA A 386 15.96 32.22 2.53
CA ALA A 386 14.90 31.51 3.26
C ALA A 386 14.15 30.53 2.34
N ILE A 387 13.92 29.32 2.84
CA ILE A 387 13.19 28.26 2.13
C ILE A 387 11.69 28.46 2.33
N LEU A 388 10.91 28.38 1.25
CA LEU A 388 9.45 28.46 1.29
C LEU A 388 8.86 27.07 1.01
N ALA A 389 8.33 26.43 2.03
CA ALA A 389 7.75 25.10 1.96
C ALA A 389 6.22 25.12 2.02
N THR A 390 5.57 24.19 1.32
CA THR A 390 4.12 23.93 1.44
C THR A 390 3.86 22.52 1.97
N THR A 391 2.88 22.35 2.86
CA THR A 391 2.35 21.04 3.26
C THR A 391 1.12 20.62 2.44
N THR A 392 0.93 21.15 1.23
CA THR A 392 -0.12 20.69 0.31
C THR A 392 -0.07 19.17 0.14
N SER A 393 -1.23 18.55 -0.05
CA SER A 393 -1.35 17.10 -0.24
C SER A 393 -1.55 16.71 -1.70
N SER A 394 -1.83 17.67 -2.58
CA SER A 394 -2.15 17.39 -3.99
C SER A 394 -1.98 18.54 -4.98
N LEU A 395 -1.74 19.78 -4.52
CA LEU A 395 -1.56 20.91 -5.44
C LEU A 395 -0.13 20.94 -6.00
N PRO A 396 0.06 21.32 -7.27
CA PRO A 396 1.38 21.39 -7.89
C PRO A 396 2.28 22.43 -7.20
N VAL A 397 3.37 21.98 -6.57
CA VAL A 397 4.33 22.85 -5.87
C VAL A 397 5.01 23.83 -6.84
N VAL A 398 5.19 23.42 -8.08
CA VAL A 398 5.78 24.24 -9.16
C VAL A 398 4.96 25.50 -9.44
N GLU A 399 3.64 25.48 -9.27
CA GLU A 399 2.81 26.67 -9.46
C GLU A 399 3.05 27.70 -8.36
N MET A 400 3.23 27.24 -7.12
CA MET A 400 3.64 28.08 -6.00
C MET A 400 5.07 28.60 -6.19
N ALA A 401 5.98 27.81 -6.75
CA ALA A 401 7.33 28.26 -7.08
C ALA A 401 7.33 29.36 -8.15
N ALA A 402 6.53 29.18 -9.20
CA ALA A 402 6.50 30.05 -10.39
C ALA A 402 6.02 31.48 -10.11
N VAL A 403 5.27 31.72 -9.02
CA VAL A 403 4.82 33.06 -8.63
C VAL A 403 5.83 33.82 -7.76
N THR A 404 6.98 33.22 -7.46
CA THR A 404 8.06 33.83 -6.68
C THR A 404 9.23 34.25 -7.56
N SER A 405 10.03 35.19 -7.07
CA SER A 405 11.34 35.53 -7.65
C SER A 405 12.45 34.53 -7.30
N ARG A 406 12.15 33.52 -6.47
CA ARG A 406 13.08 32.50 -5.95
C ARG A 406 12.58 31.06 -6.13
N PRO A 407 12.18 30.63 -7.34
CA PRO A 407 11.59 29.30 -7.54
C PRO A 407 12.52 28.14 -7.12
N GLN A 408 13.84 28.37 -7.04
CA GLN A 408 14.81 27.43 -6.49
C GLN A 408 14.74 27.24 -4.97
N ASP A 409 14.14 28.18 -4.25
CA ASP A 409 13.98 28.16 -2.79
C ASP A 409 12.60 27.64 -2.35
N VAL A 410 11.79 27.17 -3.29
CA VAL A 410 10.44 26.64 -3.04
C VAL A 410 10.43 25.12 -3.10
N VAL A 411 9.75 24.46 -2.15
CA VAL A 411 9.74 23.00 -2.00
C VAL A 411 8.43 22.52 -1.38
N GLY A 412 8.03 21.28 -1.64
CA GLY A 412 6.95 20.65 -0.87
C GLY A 412 7.53 19.91 0.34
N MET A 413 6.88 20.07 1.49
CA MET A 413 7.21 19.41 2.73
C MET A 413 5.90 18.84 3.30
N HIS A 414 5.40 17.79 2.67
CA HIS A 414 4.07 17.24 2.97
C HIS A 414 4.10 16.39 4.24
N PHE A 415 3.51 16.93 5.31
CA PHE A 415 3.33 16.25 6.59
C PHE A 415 2.05 15.42 6.60
N PHE A 416 2.12 14.25 7.24
CA PHE A 416 0.96 13.37 7.43
C PHE A 416 0.25 13.65 8.76
N ASN A 417 -1.08 13.66 8.74
CA ASN A 417 -1.91 13.97 9.91
C ASN A 417 -2.11 12.72 10.79
N PRO A 418 -1.90 12.79 12.13
CA PRO A 418 -1.39 13.94 12.91
C PRO A 418 0.13 14.09 12.86
N ALA A 419 0.60 15.31 12.54
CA ALA A 419 2.02 15.60 12.36
C ALA A 419 2.91 15.20 13.56
N PRO A 420 2.54 15.37 14.84
CA PRO A 420 3.41 14.93 15.96
C PRO A 420 3.57 13.40 16.08
N ILE A 421 2.67 12.62 15.46
CA ILE A 421 2.61 11.16 15.58
C ILE A 421 3.21 10.49 14.33
N MET A 422 2.83 10.97 13.15
CA MET A 422 3.26 10.38 11.89
C MET A 422 4.74 10.66 11.64
N LYS A 423 5.48 9.65 11.17
CA LYS A 423 6.93 9.78 10.93
C LYS A 423 7.25 10.31 9.55
N LEU A 424 6.44 9.98 8.55
CA LEU A 424 6.69 10.32 7.16
C LEU A 424 6.57 11.83 6.89
N VAL A 425 7.49 12.34 6.07
CA VAL A 425 7.35 13.61 5.34
C VAL A 425 7.76 13.36 3.89
N GLU A 426 6.91 13.70 2.94
CA GLU A 426 7.28 13.69 1.51
C GLU A 426 7.95 15.03 1.17
N VAL A 427 9.22 14.98 0.80
CA VAL A 427 10.00 16.13 0.31
C VAL A 427 9.85 16.18 -1.21
N VAL A 428 9.00 17.09 -1.66
CA VAL A 428 8.57 17.20 -3.06
C VAL A 428 9.40 18.28 -3.73
N SER A 429 10.19 17.90 -4.72
CA SER A 429 11.07 18.83 -5.44
C SER A 429 10.54 19.06 -6.85
N PRO A 430 9.89 20.21 -7.13
CA PRO A 430 9.74 20.72 -8.48
C PRO A 430 11.06 20.74 -9.24
N LEU A 431 10.98 20.75 -10.56
CA LEU A 431 12.15 20.88 -11.44
C LEU A 431 12.99 22.14 -11.17
N THR A 432 12.40 23.15 -10.51
CA THR A 432 13.06 24.41 -10.18
C THR A 432 13.86 24.36 -8.88
N THR A 433 13.52 23.48 -7.93
CA THR A 433 14.08 23.47 -6.57
C THR A 433 15.58 23.17 -6.59
N GLY A 434 16.34 23.98 -5.86
CA GLY A 434 17.78 23.78 -5.70
C GLY A 434 18.09 22.52 -4.91
N LYS A 435 19.13 21.78 -5.31
CA LYS A 435 19.58 20.57 -4.60
C LYS A 435 19.90 20.85 -3.12
N ASP A 436 20.48 22.00 -2.84
CA ASP A 436 20.79 22.44 -1.48
C ASP A 436 19.53 22.63 -0.62
N VAL A 437 18.42 23.08 -1.21
CA VAL A 437 17.12 23.17 -0.52
C VAL A 437 16.55 21.80 -0.22
N THR A 438 16.50 20.90 -1.20
CA THR A 438 16.03 19.52 -0.99
C THR A 438 16.85 18.83 0.11
N ASP A 439 18.18 18.93 0.03
CA ASP A 439 19.07 18.33 1.02
C ASP A 439 18.92 18.97 2.41
N THR A 440 18.69 20.29 2.49
CA THR A 440 18.40 20.98 3.75
C THR A 440 17.11 20.48 4.39
N VAL A 441 16.03 20.32 3.61
CA VAL A 441 14.75 19.83 4.14
C VAL A 441 14.85 18.36 4.56
N VAL A 442 15.58 17.54 3.80
CA VAL A 442 15.83 16.13 4.16
C VAL A 442 16.61 16.04 5.48
N ASP A 443 17.70 16.78 5.64
CA ASP A 443 18.48 16.82 6.89
C ASP A 443 17.63 17.34 8.05
N LEU A 444 16.84 18.40 7.84
CA LEU A 444 15.95 18.96 8.84
C LEU A 444 14.88 17.95 9.29
N CYS A 445 14.25 17.23 8.36
CA CYS A 445 13.32 16.15 8.68
C CYS A 445 13.95 15.11 9.61
N ALA A 446 15.16 14.65 9.30
CA ALA A 446 15.87 13.69 10.14
C ALA A 446 16.13 14.26 11.56
N LYS A 447 16.57 15.52 11.66
CA LYS A 447 16.82 16.22 12.94
C LYS A 447 15.56 16.36 13.80
N VAL A 448 14.39 16.54 13.19
CA VAL A 448 13.10 16.63 13.92
C VAL A 448 12.42 15.26 14.14
N GLY A 449 13.15 14.16 13.95
CA GLY A 449 12.64 12.80 14.17
C GLY A 449 11.61 12.34 13.13
N LYS A 450 11.61 12.96 11.94
CA LYS A 450 10.84 12.53 10.77
C LYS A 450 11.67 11.68 9.84
N HIS A 451 10.99 10.90 9.03
CA HIS A 451 11.57 10.12 7.95
C HIS A 451 11.23 10.80 6.62
N PRO A 452 12.18 11.51 6.01
CA PRO A 452 11.96 12.13 4.71
C PRO A 452 11.97 11.06 3.62
N VAL A 453 11.07 11.18 2.66
CA VAL A 453 11.15 10.48 1.37
C VAL A 453 11.17 11.52 0.25
N LYS A 454 11.96 11.29 -0.79
CA LYS A 454 12.13 12.24 -1.89
C LYS A 454 11.27 11.85 -3.09
N CYS A 455 10.62 12.84 -3.70
CA CYS A 455 9.86 12.64 -4.94
C CYS A 455 9.79 13.92 -5.78
N GLY A 456 9.44 13.76 -7.05
CA GLY A 456 9.12 14.89 -7.94
C GLY A 456 7.73 15.47 -7.66
N ASP A 457 7.44 16.63 -8.26
CA ASP A 457 6.15 17.31 -8.14
C ASP A 457 5.09 16.73 -9.09
N ARG A 458 3.99 16.23 -8.53
CA ARG A 458 2.77 15.73 -9.22
C ARG A 458 1.63 15.55 -8.19
N ALA A 459 0.39 15.45 -8.66
CA ALA A 459 -0.74 15.14 -7.79
C ALA A 459 -0.51 13.85 -6.99
N GLY A 460 -0.70 13.97 -5.67
CA GLY A 460 -0.69 12.86 -4.72
C GLY A 460 0.69 12.25 -4.42
N PHE A 461 1.77 12.83 -4.93
CA PHE A 461 3.15 12.46 -4.62
C PHE A 461 3.43 10.95 -4.71
N ILE A 462 3.88 10.31 -3.63
CA ILE A 462 4.02 8.85 -3.54
C ILE A 462 2.77 8.24 -2.90
N VAL A 463 2.47 8.60 -1.65
CA VAL A 463 1.47 7.87 -0.85
C VAL A 463 0.08 7.99 -1.44
N ASN A 464 -0.39 9.20 -1.75
CA ASN A 464 -1.77 9.38 -2.20
C ASN A 464 -1.95 8.80 -3.60
N ALA A 465 -0.94 8.92 -4.47
CA ALA A 465 -0.97 8.34 -5.80
C ALA A 465 -0.99 6.80 -5.81
N LEU A 466 -0.51 6.14 -4.76
CA LEU A 466 -0.61 4.68 -4.62
C LEU A 466 -1.86 4.25 -3.83
N LEU A 467 -2.17 4.97 -2.74
CA LEU A 467 -3.21 4.59 -1.79
C LEU A 467 -4.63 4.82 -2.33
N PHE A 468 -4.91 5.99 -2.90
CA PHE A 468 -6.29 6.33 -3.29
C PHE A 468 -6.80 5.54 -4.50
N PRO A 469 -5.99 5.23 -5.53
CA PRO A 469 -6.41 4.31 -6.58
C PRO A 469 -6.70 2.90 -6.03
N TYR A 470 -5.90 2.41 -5.07
CA TYR A 470 -6.19 1.15 -4.36
C TYR A 470 -7.51 1.19 -3.59
N LEU A 471 -7.79 2.28 -2.87
CA LEU A 471 -9.05 2.43 -2.15
C LEU A 471 -10.24 2.55 -3.11
N ASN A 472 -10.06 3.27 -4.22
CA ASN A 472 -11.06 3.41 -5.27
C ASN A 472 -11.37 2.05 -5.92
N ASP A 473 -10.35 1.24 -6.20
CA ASP A 473 -10.50 -0.14 -6.68
C ASP A 473 -11.25 -1.03 -5.69
N ALA A 474 -11.04 -0.86 -4.39
CA ALA A 474 -11.83 -1.56 -3.38
C ALA A 474 -13.31 -1.16 -3.43
N VAL A 475 -13.62 0.12 -3.65
CA VAL A 475 -15.00 0.59 -3.84
C VAL A 475 -15.61 0.00 -5.12
N LEU A 476 -14.88 -0.04 -6.24
CA LEU A 476 -15.32 -0.69 -7.48
C LEU A 476 -15.58 -2.19 -7.28
N LEU A 477 -14.77 -2.85 -6.46
CA LEU A 477 -14.97 -4.25 -6.09
C LEU A 477 -16.27 -4.45 -5.31
N LEU A 478 -16.55 -3.59 -4.32
CA LEU A 478 -17.81 -3.62 -3.57
C LEU A 478 -19.03 -3.32 -4.47
N GLU A 479 -18.92 -2.34 -5.37
CA GLU A 479 -19.97 -1.99 -6.35
C GLU A 479 -20.31 -3.15 -7.28
N SER A 480 -19.33 -4.03 -7.57
CA SER A 480 -19.58 -5.24 -8.37
C SER A 480 -20.31 -6.37 -7.62
N HIS A 481 -20.60 -6.21 -6.32
CA HIS A 481 -21.39 -7.14 -5.49
C HIS A 481 -20.84 -8.57 -5.36
N TYR A 482 -19.54 -8.78 -5.61
CA TYR A 482 -18.87 -10.07 -5.42
C TYR A 482 -18.47 -10.34 -3.96
N ALA A 483 -18.26 -9.27 -3.18
CA ALA A 483 -17.88 -9.33 -1.78
C ALA A 483 -18.50 -8.14 -1.02
N THR A 484 -18.67 -8.31 0.29
CA THR A 484 -19.09 -7.27 1.22
C THR A 484 -17.89 -6.46 1.73
N ALA A 485 -18.14 -5.27 2.26
CA ALA A 485 -17.09 -4.43 2.84
C ALA A 485 -16.32 -5.12 3.98
N ASP A 486 -17.01 -5.96 4.78
CA ASP A 486 -16.41 -6.71 5.88
C ASP A 486 -15.55 -7.89 5.39
N GLU A 487 -15.98 -8.58 4.34
CA GLU A 487 -15.16 -9.61 3.69
C GLU A 487 -13.90 -9.01 3.07
N ILE A 488 -14.03 -7.89 2.36
CA ILE A 488 -12.89 -7.19 1.74
C ILE A 488 -11.91 -6.72 2.82
N ASP A 489 -12.37 -6.07 3.88
CA ASP A 489 -11.50 -5.65 4.97
C ASP A 489 -10.85 -6.84 5.69
N THR A 490 -11.57 -7.94 5.87
CA THR A 490 -11.02 -9.16 6.50
C THR A 490 -9.92 -9.78 5.66
N VAL A 491 -10.12 -9.90 4.34
CA VAL A 491 -9.09 -10.46 3.45
C VAL A 491 -7.86 -9.56 3.40
N MET A 492 -8.04 -8.24 3.28
CA MET A 492 -6.92 -7.30 3.20
C MET A 492 -6.15 -7.16 4.52
N THR A 493 -6.80 -7.38 5.67
CA THR A 493 -6.15 -7.34 6.99
C THR A 493 -5.58 -8.69 7.41
N LYS A 494 -6.37 -9.76 7.43
CA LYS A 494 -5.90 -11.06 7.93
C LYS A 494 -5.07 -11.83 6.90
N GLY A 495 -5.40 -11.71 5.61
CA GLY A 495 -4.66 -12.32 4.51
C GLY A 495 -3.48 -11.46 4.08
N ALA A 496 -3.77 -10.27 3.55
CA ALA A 496 -2.74 -9.35 3.03
C ALA A 496 -2.04 -8.50 4.11
N GLY A 497 -2.49 -8.54 5.37
CA GLY A 497 -1.76 -8.00 6.53
C GLY A 497 -1.60 -6.51 6.56
N LEU A 498 -2.49 -5.82 5.87
CA LEU A 498 -2.59 -4.37 5.98
C LEU A 498 -3.10 -4.02 7.38
N PRO A 499 -2.61 -2.91 7.97
CA PRO A 499 -2.99 -2.53 9.34
C PRO A 499 -4.49 -2.24 9.48
N LEU A 500 -5.11 -1.68 8.45
CA LEU A 500 -6.55 -1.45 8.34
C LEU A 500 -7.03 -1.94 6.98
N GLY A 501 -8.25 -2.47 6.93
CA GLY A 501 -8.92 -2.78 5.67
C GLY A 501 -9.34 -1.49 4.94
N PRO A 502 -9.50 -1.55 3.60
CA PRO A 502 -9.78 -0.38 2.79
C PRO A 502 -11.01 0.42 3.23
N PHE A 503 -12.12 -0.24 3.62
CA PHE A 503 -13.33 0.47 4.04
C PHE A 503 -13.20 1.06 5.44
N ALA A 504 -12.50 0.36 6.34
CA ALA A 504 -12.18 0.91 7.65
C ALA A 504 -11.27 2.14 7.53
N LEU A 505 -10.34 2.13 6.57
CA LEU A 505 -9.45 3.25 6.28
C LEU A 505 -10.20 4.42 5.63
N LEU A 506 -11.03 4.17 4.61
CA LEU A 506 -11.91 5.17 3.99
C LEU A 506 -12.76 5.90 5.03
N ASP A 507 -13.37 5.17 5.96
CA ASP A 507 -14.19 5.77 7.01
C ASP A 507 -13.37 6.54 8.08
N VAL A 508 -12.08 6.25 8.23
CA VAL A 508 -11.16 7.00 9.11
C VAL A 508 -10.66 8.28 8.45
N VAL A 509 -10.24 8.19 7.18
CA VAL A 509 -9.76 9.34 6.39
C VAL A 509 -10.91 10.30 6.09
N GLY A 510 -12.06 9.75 5.71
CA GLY A 510 -13.24 10.47 5.25
C GLY A 510 -13.47 10.26 3.76
N ASN A 511 -14.71 9.91 3.40
CA ASN A 511 -15.07 9.62 2.01
C ASN A 511 -15.01 10.88 1.12
N ASP A 512 -15.29 12.05 1.66
CA ASP A 512 -15.15 13.34 0.97
C ASP A 512 -13.68 13.68 0.66
N VAL A 513 -12.79 13.45 1.62
CA VAL A 513 -11.35 13.64 1.43
C VAL A 513 -10.82 12.67 0.38
N SER A 514 -11.26 11.40 0.47
CA SER A 514 -10.86 10.36 -0.47
C SER A 514 -11.34 10.65 -1.89
N LEU A 515 -12.60 11.08 -2.04
CA LEU A 515 -13.16 11.49 -3.32
C LEU A 515 -12.42 12.69 -3.91
N ALA A 516 -12.14 13.72 -3.10
CA ALA A 516 -11.43 14.90 -3.57
C ALA A 516 -10.02 14.56 -4.09
N ILE A 517 -9.29 13.70 -3.39
CA ILE A 517 -7.95 13.28 -3.83
C ILE A 517 -8.03 12.46 -5.12
N GLU A 518 -8.96 11.51 -5.21
CA GLU A 518 -9.14 10.71 -6.43
C GLU A 518 -9.55 11.57 -7.63
N GLN A 519 -10.40 12.59 -7.42
CA GLN A 519 -10.74 13.58 -8.44
C GLN A 519 -9.53 14.39 -8.89
N THR A 520 -8.65 14.79 -7.97
CA THR A 520 -7.40 15.49 -8.33
C THR A 520 -6.47 14.59 -9.14
N LEU A 521 -6.27 13.34 -8.72
CA LEU A 521 -5.48 12.36 -9.46
C LEU A 521 -6.04 12.13 -10.86
N HIS A 522 -7.34 11.86 -10.98
CA HIS A 522 -8.01 11.72 -12.26
C HIS A 522 -7.87 12.97 -13.12
N SER A 523 -7.94 14.15 -12.49
CA SER A 523 -7.86 15.41 -13.20
C SER A 523 -6.47 15.65 -13.78
N GLU A 524 -5.42 15.34 -13.04
CA GLU A 524 -4.06 15.54 -13.52
C GLU A 524 -3.69 14.53 -14.62
N PHE A 525 -3.91 13.24 -14.37
CA PHE A 525 -3.44 12.18 -15.28
C PHE A 525 -4.41 11.86 -16.42
N ARG A 526 -5.71 12.18 -16.27
CA ARG A 526 -6.78 11.87 -17.23
C ARG A 526 -6.87 10.39 -17.62
N LEU A 527 -6.41 9.51 -16.73
CA LEU A 527 -6.44 8.07 -16.92
C LEU A 527 -7.82 7.53 -16.51
N PRO A 528 -8.55 6.80 -17.38
CA PRO A 528 -9.87 6.28 -17.06
C PRO A 528 -9.91 5.40 -15.80
N GLU A 529 -8.83 4.68 -15.52
CA GLU A 529 -8.67 3.84 -14.32
C GLU A 529 -8.60 4.63 -13.01
N LEU A 530 -8.32 5.93 -13.04
CA LEU A 530 -8.32 6.81 -11.86
C LEU A 530 -9.66 7.51 -11.66
N ALA A 531 -10.65 7.27 -12.52
CA ALA A 531 -11.97 7.87 -12.36
C ALA A 531 -12.59 7.41 -11.02
N PRO A 532 -13.10 8.34 -10.19
CA PRO A 532 -13.74 7.97 -8.93
C PRO A 532 -14.91 7.00 -9.14
N ALA A 533 -14.99 5.98 -8.29
CA ALA A 533 -16.08 5.03 -8.29
C ALA A 533 -17.41 5.74 -8.03
N ARG A 534 -18.46 5.38 -8.79
CA ARG A 534 -19.77 6.04 -8.65
C ARG A 534 -20.35 5.83 -7.26
N LEU A 535 -20.11 4.67 -6.65
CA LEU A 535 -20.50 4.41 -5.28
C LEU A 535 -19.83 5.38 -4.28
N LEU A 536 -18.55 5.73 -4.45
CA LEU A 536 -17.88 6.69 -3.57
C LEU A 536 -18.53 8.08 -3.67
N GLU A 537 -18.85 8.53 -4.87
CA GLU A 537 -19.58 9.79 -5.10
C GLU A 537 -20.94 9.79 -4.39
N GLN A 538 -21.72 8.71 -4.55
CA GLN A 538 -23.02 8.57 -3.91
C GLN A 538 -22.94 8.60 -2.39
N MET A 539 -21.90 8.00 -1.79
CA MET A 539 -21.67 8.02 -0.35
C MET A 539 -21.42 9.44 0.15
N VAL A 540 -20.64 10.23 -0.59
CA VAL A 540 -20.37 11.64 -0.26
C VAL A 540 -21.62 12.51 -0.45
N GLU A 541 -22.33 12.35 -1.57
CA GLU A 541 -23.62 13.03 -1.84
C GLU A 541 -24.65 12.75 -0.73
N ALA A 542 -24.67 11.54 -0.17
CA ALA A 542 -25.54 11.15 0.94
C ALA A 542 -25.06 11.62 2.34
N GLY A 543 -23.92 12.31 2.43
CA GLY A 543 -23.33 12.76 3.70
C GLY A 543 -22.73 11.62 4.54
N TYR A 544 -22.46 10.46 3.96
CA TYR A 544 -21.82 9.33 4.63
C TYR A 544 -20.30 9.48 4.57
N LEU A 545 -19.77 10.41 5.36
CA LEU A 545 -18.37 10.83 5.32
C LEU A 545 -17.44 10.04 6.25
N GLY A 546 -17.90 8.92 6.81
CA GLY A 546 -17.12 8.07 7.71
C GLY A 546 -17.36 8.37 9.19
N ARG A 547 -16.35 8.12 10.02
CA ARG A 547 -16.44 8.22 11.49
C ARG A 547 -16.82 9.63 11.95
N LYS A 548 -16.38 10.66 11.24
CA LYS A 548 -16.64 12.06 11.60
C LYS A 548 -18.12 12.46 11.53
N THR A 549 -18.92 11.73 10.75
CA THR A 549 -20.39 11.92 10.62
C THR A 549 -21.17 10.78 11.25
N GLY A 550 -20.52 9.84 11.96
CA GLY A 550 -21.15 8.64 12.51
C GLY A 550 -21.59 7.62 11.46
N ARG A 551 -21.29 7.84 10.16
CA ARG A 551 -21.68 6.94 9.08
C ARG A 551 -20.81 7.14 7.85
N GLY A 552 -20.26 6.05 7.36
CA GLY A 552 -19.60 5.92 6.05
C GLY A 552 -20.04 4.61 5.41
N PHE A 553 -19.10 3.81 4.91
CA PHE A 553 -19.39 2.42 4.48
C PHE A 553 -19.89 1.56 5.64
N ARG A 554 -19.59 1.96 6.88
CA ARG A 554 -20.16 1.41 8.11
C ARG A 554 -20.91 2.45 8.92
N ALA A 555 -21.84 1.98 9.75
CA ALA A 555 -22.49 2.80 10.76
C ALA A 555 -21.66 2.83 12.05
N TYR A 556 -21.39 4.02 12.58
CA TYR A 556 -20.68 4.26 13.83
C TYR A 556 -21.63 4.90 14.83
N ARG A 557 -21.86 4.25 15.97
CA ARG A 557 -22.72 4.77 17.03
C ARG A 557 -21.96 5.67 17.99
#